data_AF-A0A9X0DA62-F1
#
_entry.id   AF-A0A9X0DA62-F1
#
_cell.length_a   1.000
_cell.length_b   1.000
_cell.length_c   1.000
_cell.angle_alpha   90.00
_cell.angle_beta   90.00
_cell.angle_gamma   90.00
#
_symmetry.space_group_name_H-M   'P 1'
#
loop_
_entity.id
_entity.type
_entity.pdbx_description
1 polymer ?
#
loop_
_entity_poly.entity_id
_entity_poly.type
_entity_poly.pdbx_seq_one_letter_code
_entity_poly.pdbx_strand_id
1 'polypeptide(L)'
;MEGFTPVGIIPPDYECQVCKQVMLEPVILPECGHTYCKSCATRVTNTGPKHCPNCRTPIKSAMITNFTVKTLVLKIRATCNRCQTVEELESLLIHRCPEEELNCSNNGCNEKYKRKDKRAHTDVCQYEIIKCHQCHEDTTGAEKEVHLTQQCKEGRINCPLMCRMRPKRKELQMHISACKERQRECDVPGCHFWGSSMSMEEHRRQRAEKHVSLLLDEREQLHDALFTHDKNYSTRTAETVGSFSWTVDAFKERAAQQGSKNPMTSEEFEIDGKTLEDGALREIKTDMQAIPPTEVGSMFPENFH
;
A
#
# COMPACT_ATOMS: atom_id res chain seq x y z
N MET A 1 -14.48 46.20 2.79
CA MET A 1 -13.08 46.02 2.36
C MET A 1 -12.39 45.24 3.46
N GLU A 2 -12.12 43.95 3.25
CA GLU A 2 -11.40 43.15 4.23
C GLU A 2 -9.90 43.36 4.05
N GLY A 3 -9.25 44.05 4.99
CA GLY A 3 -7.79 44.15 5.06
C GLY A 3 -7.16 45.53 4.84
N PHE A 4 -7.90 46.54 4.37
CA PHE A 4 -7.35 47.90 4.17
C PHE A 4 -8.37 49.03 4.40
N THR A 5 -7.85 50.23 4.68
CA THR A 5 -8.60 51.48 4.93
C THR A 5 -7.96 52.65 4.16
N PRO A 6 -8.68 53.36 3.28
CA PRO A 6 -8.18 54.53 2.56
C PRO A 6 -7.63 55.62 3.49
N VAL A 7 -6.59 56.33 3.05
CA VAL A 7 -6.01 57.47 3.78
C VAL A 7 -6.78 58.73 3.40
N GLY A 8 -7.38 59.39 4.39
CA GLY A 8 -8.16 60.61 4.19
C GLY A 8 -9.58 60.33 3.67
N ILE A 9 -10.22 61.37 3.13
CA ILE A 9 -11.59 61.31 2.62
C ILE A 9 -11.57 60.74 1.20
N ILE A 10 -12.37 59.71 0.95
CA ILE A 10 -12.58 59.15 -0.40
C ILE A 10 -13.37 60.20 -1.22
N PRO A 11 -12.89 60.64 -2.40
CA PRO A 11 -13.69 61.48 -3.28
C PRO A 11 -15.03 60.81 -3.64
N PRO A 12 -16.17 61.53 -3.63
CA PRO A 12 -17.49 60.93 -3.91
C PRO A 12 -17.56 60.15 -5.22
N ASP A 13 -16.84 60.60 -6.25
CA ASP A 13 -16.73 59.95 -7.57
C ASP A 13 -16.09 58.56 -7.52
N TYR A 14 -15.40 58.22 -6.42
CA TYR A 14 -14.74 56.94 -6.18
C TYR A 14 -15.47 56.09 -5.12
N GLU A 15 -16.51 56.62 -4.48
CA GLU A 15 -17.31 55.93 -3.46
C GLU A 15 -18.48 55.13 -4.09
N CYS A 16 -18.53 53.84 -3.80
CA CYS A 16 -19.66 53.01 -4.17
C CYS A 16 -20.89 53.34 -3.33
N GLN A 17 -21.96 53.83 -3.97
CA GLN A 17 -23.19 54.22 -3.28
C GLN A 17 -23.96 53.06 -2.62
N VAL A 18 -23.58 51.79 -2.86
CA VAL A 18 -24.17 50.60 -2.23
C VAL A 18 -23.43 50.16 -0.96
N CYS A 19 -22.09 50.21 -0.92
CA CYS A 19 -21.31 49.76 0.24
C CYS A 19 -20.57 50.89 0.98
N LYS A 20 -20.63 52.13 0.49
CA LYS A 20 -19.99 53.32 1.09
C LYS A 20 -18.48 53.15 1.31
N GLN A 21 -17.83 52.56 0.31
CA GLN A 21 -16.40 52.23 0.28
C GLN A 21 -15.85 52.51 -1.13
N VAL A 22 -14.52 52.57 -1.28
CA VAL A 22 -13.87 52.72 -2.61
C VAL A 22 -14.37 51.66 -3.57
N MET A 23 -14.69 52.05 -4.80
CA MET A 23 -15.19 51.15 -5.83
C MET A 23 -14.14 50.11 -6.27
N LEU A 24 -14.27 48.87 -5.79
CA LEU A 24 -13.45 47.74 -6.23
C LEU A 24 -14.06 47.05 -7.45
N GLU A 25 -13.24 46.80 -8.47
CA GLU A 25 -13.69 46.35 -9.80
C GLU A 25 -14.90 47.18 -10.28
N PRO A 26 -14.75 48.49 -10.52
CA PRO A 26 -15.89 49.35 -10.83
C PRO A 26 -16.57 48.94 -12.14
N VAL A 27 -17.90 48.83 -12.12
CA VAL A 27 -18.75 48.52 -13.28
C VAL A 27 -19.86 49.56 -13.45
N ILE A 28 -20.11 49.93 -14.71
CA ILE A 28 -21.17 50.85 -15.15
C ILE A 28 -22.45 50.06 -15.48
N LEU A 29 -23.60 50.62 -15.10
CA LEU A 29 -24.92 50.25 -15.63
C LEU A 29 -25.17 51.04 -16.94
N PRO A 30 -25.18 50.39 -18.14
CA PRO A 30 -25.17 51.10 -19.42
C PRO A 30 -26.35 52.05 -19.64
N GLU A 31 -27.51 51.77 -19.03
CA GLU A 31 -28.74 52.54 -19.22
C GLU A 31 -28.75 53.88 -18.48
N CYS A 32 -27.80 54.12 -17.57
CA CYS A 32 -27.79 55.33 -16.74
C CYS A 32 -26.39 55.84 -16.32
N GLY A 33 -25.30 55.18 -16.73
CA GLY A 33 -23.93 55.60 -16.43
C GLY A 33 -23.44 55.39 -14.99
N HIS A 34 -24.33 55.07 -14.05
CA HIS A 34 -23.98 54.88 -12.64
C HIS A 34 -23.00 53.72 -12.44
N THR A 35 -21.92 53.99 -11.68
CA THR A 35 -20.84 53.04 -11.42
C THR A 35 -20.91 52.50 -9.98
N TYR A 36 -20.60 51.21 -9.81
CA TYR A 36 -20.59 50.52 -8.52
C TYR A 36 -19.45 49.49 -8.45
N CYS A 37 -19.10 48.97 -7.27
CA CYS A 37 -18.30 47.75 -7.21
C CYS A 37 -19.02 46.60 -7.94
N LYS A 38 -18.30 45.79 -8.73
CA LYS A 38 -18.85 44.59 -9.40
C LYS A 38 -19.68 43.72 -8.45
N SER A 39 -19.16 43.38 -7.27
CA SER A 39 -19.86 42.58 -6.26
C SER A 39 -21.15 43.23 -5.74
N CYS A 40 -21.18 44.56 -5.62
CA CYS A 40 -22.36 45.29 -5.19
C CYS A 40 -23.42 45.36 -6.29
N ALA A 41 -23.00 45.59 -7.54
CA ALA A 41 -23.90 45.60 -8.69
C ALA A 41 -24.50 44.20 -8.93
N THR A 42 -23.68 43.14 -8.92
CA THR A 42 -24.15 41.74 -9.02
C THR A 42 -25.14 41.37 -7.91
N ARG A 43 -24.94 41.85 -6.67
CA ARG A 43 -25.91 41.63 -5.59
C ARG A 43 -27.25 42.30 -5.91
N VAL A 44 -27.23 43.59 -6.29
CA VAL A 44 -28.44 44.35 -6.65
C VAL A 44 -29.20 43.69 -7.82
N THR A 45 -28.51 43.19 -8.85
CA THR A 45 -29.16 42.53 -9.99
C THR A 45 -29.75 41.16 -9.67
N ASN A 46 -29.30 40.51 -8.58
CA ASN A 46 -29.67 39.14 -8.22
C ASN A 46 -30.70 39.06 -7.08
N THR A 47 -30.69 39.99 -6.12
CA THR A 47 -31.53 39.93 -4.91
C THR A 47 -32.62 41.00 -4.85
N GLY A 48 -32.90 41.71 -5.94
CA GLY A 48 -33.87 42.80 -5.96
C GLY A 48 -34.48 43.08 -7.33
N PRO A 49 -35.42 44.03 -7.42
CA PRO A 49 -35.94 44.48 -8.70
C PRO A 49 -34.79 45.12 -9.50
N LYS A 50 -34.61 44.70 -10.75
CA LYS A 50 -33.48 45.09 -11.63
C LYS A 50 -33.52 46.58 -12.01
N HIS A 51 -33.20 47.46 -11.06
CA HIS A 51 -33.18 48.90 -11.21
C HIS A 51 -31.93 49.49 -10.55
N CYS A 52 -31.41 50.57 -11.12
CA CYS A 52 -30.27 51.31 -10.58
C CYS A 52 -30.57 51.85 -9.16
N PRO A 53 -29.73 51.58 -8.14
CA PRO A 53 -29.91 52.11 -6.78
C PRO A 53 -29.97 53.65 -6.70
N ASN A 54 -29.29 54.38 -7.60
CA ASN A 54 -29.29 55.85 -7.59
C ASN A 54 -30.54 56.45 -8.22
N CYS A 55 -30.85 56.06 -9.47
CA CYS A 55 -31.85 56.74 -10.30
C CYS A 55 -33.07 55.88 -10.65
N ARG A 56 -33.14 54.65 -10.16
CA ARG A 56 -34.22 53.67 -10.41
C ARG A 56 -34.44 53.30 -11.88
N THR A 57 -33.51 53.61 -12.79
CA THR A 57 -33.56 53.16 -14.20
C THR A 57 -33.49 51.63 -14.29
N PRO A 58 -34.35 50.96 -15.07
CA PRO A 58 -34.29 49.50 -15.25
C PRO A 58 -32.96 49.04 -15.88
N ILE A 59 -32.37 47.98 -15.31
CA ILE A 59 -31.14 47.35 -15.79
C ILE A 59 -31.53 46.23 -16.75
N LYS A 60 -31.12 46.35 -18.02
CA LYS A 60 -31.49 45.43 -19.12
C LYS A 60 -30.29 44.72 -19.73
N SER A 61 -29.15 45.41 -19.76
CA SER A 61 -27.91 45.01 -20.41
C SER A 61 -26.91 44.44 -19.40
N ALA A 62 -25.87 43.78 -19.90
CA ALA A 62 -24.74 43.37 -19.07
C ALA A 62 -23.94 44.59 -18.57
N MET A 63 -23.39 44.47 -17.36
CA MET A 63 -22.57 45.52 -16.74
C MET A 63 -21.20 45.62 -17.42
N ILE A 64 -20.72 46.84 -17.63
CA ILE A 64 -19.45 47.11 -18.34
C ILE A 64 -18.38 47.56 -17.34
N THR A 65 -17.14 47.07 -17.44
CA THR A 65 -16.05 47.52 -16.55
C THR A 65 -15.67 48.98 -16.82
N ASN A 66 -15.66 49.81 -15.78
CA ASN A 66 -15.22 51.20 -15.85
C ASN A 66 -13.69 51.26 -15.72
N PHE A 67 -12.96 51.05 -16.82
CA PHE A 67 -11.50 51.06 -16.80
C PHE A 67 -10.91 52.37 -16.30
N THR A 68 -11.53 53.52 -16.62
CA THR A 68 -11.08 54.84 -16.16
C THR A 68 -11.13 54.95 -14.64
N VAL A 69 -12.27 54.65 -14.02
CA VAL A 69 -12.40 54.64 -12.56
C VAL A 69 -11.49 53.57 -11.95
N LYS A 70 -11.36 52.39 -12.57
CA LYS A 70 -10.45 51.31 -12.11
C LYS A 70 -9.01 51.79 -11.98
N THR A 71 -8.47 52.47 -12.99
CA THR A 71 -7.09 53.00 -12.96
C THR A 71 -6.92 54.13 -11.94
N LEU A 72 -7.97 54.93 -11.69
CA LEU A 72 -7.92 56.03 -10.72
C LEU A 72 -8.00 55.53 -9.26
N VAL A 73 -8.92 54.61 -8.94
CA VAL A 73 -9.06 54.08 -7.58
C VAL A 73 -7.84 53.30 -7.12
N LEU A 74 -7.13 52.65 -8.04
CA LEU A 74 -5.91 51.90 -7.76
C LEU A 74 -4.76 52.79 -7.22
N LYS A 75 -4.78 54.10 -7.54
CA LYS A 75 -3.81 55.10 -7.05
C LYS A 75 -4.21 55.74 -5.72
N ILE A 76 -5.37 55.39 -5.15
CA ILE A 76 -5.77 55.87 -3.82
C ILE A 76 -4.82 55.27 -2.79
N ARG A 77 -4.21 56.11 -1.97
CA ARG A 77 -3.41 55.63 -0.83
C ARG A 77 -4.33 55.02 0.22
N ALA A 78 -3.96 53.85 0.73
CA ALA A 78 -4.64 53.16 1.81
C ALA A 78 -3.63 52.61 2.82
N THR A 79 -4.14 52.18 3.97
CA THR A 79 -3.39 51.53 5.05
C THR A 79 -3.78 50.06 5.09
N CYS A 80 -2.84 49.14 5.28
CA CYS A 80 -3.17 47.76 5.62
C CYS A 80 -3.65 47.69 7.08
N ASN A 81 -4.85 47.14 7.31
CA ASN A 81 -5.47 47.10 8.64
C ASN A 81 -4.73 46.21 9.66
N ARG A 82 -3.76 45.39 9.21
CA ARG A 82 -2.98 44.49 10.06
C ARG A 82 -1.59 45.04 10.38
N CYS A 83 -0.79 45.36 9.36
CA CYS A 83 0.60 45.84 9.53
C CYS A 83 0.76 47.37 9.45
N GLN A 84 -0.31 48.13 9.22
CA GLN A 84 -0.33 49.60 9.13
C GLN A 84 0.55 50.22 8.02
N THR A 85 1.09 49.41 7.11
CA THR A 85 1.83 49.88 5.92
C THR A 85 0.92 50.73 5.02
N VAL A 86 1.44 51.87 4.54
CA VAL A 86 0.68 52.89 3.78
C VAL A 86 1.15 53.01 2.33
N GLU A 87 0.46 52.32 1.42
CA GLU A 87 0.80 52.24 -0.01
C GLU A 87 -0.39 52.66 -0.89
N GLU A 88 -0.21 52.69 -2.21
CA GLU A 88 -1.32 52.75 -3.17
C GLU A 88 -2.14 51.45 -3.14
N LEU A 89 -3.44 51.56 -3.42
CA LEU A 89 -4.37 50.44 -3.39
C LEU A 89 -3.94 49.29 -4.32
N GLU A 90 -3.35 49.59 -5.49
CA GLU A 90 -2.78 48.58 -6.38
C GLU A 90 -1.75 47.67 -5.68
N SER A 91 -0.83 48.28 -4.93
CA SER A 91 0.18 47.56 -4.17
C SER A 91 -0.42 46.78 -2.99
N LEU A 92 -1.46 47.33 -2.34
CA LEU A 92 -2.15 46.67 -1.22
C LEU A 92 -2.99 45.47 -1.65
N LEU A 93 -3.54 45.46 -2.87
CA LEU A 93 -4.29 44.30 -3.39
C LEU A 93 -3.41 43.06 -3.61
N ILE A 94 -2.08 43.24 -3.75
CA ILE A 94 -1.09 42.15 -3.86
C ILE A 94 -0.17 42.04 -2.63
N HIS A 95 -0.43 42.81 -1.58
CA HIS A 95 0.44 42.91 -0.40
C HIS A 95 0.38 41.63 0.45
N ARG A 96 1.53 40.94 0.58
CA ARG A 96 1.68 39.78 1.47
C ARG A 96 1.98 40.23 2.89
N CYS A 97 0.92 40.45 3.67
CA CYS A 97 1.02 41.05 4.99
C CYS A 97 1.82 40.19 6.00
N PRO A 98 2.89 40.73 6.63
CA PRO A 98 3.69 39.98 7.61
C PRO A 98 2.96 39.67 8.92
N GLU A 99 1.98 40.51 9.29
CA GLU A 99 1.15 40.38 10.51
C GLU A 99 -0.14 39.57 10.29
N GLU A 100 -0.32 38.96 9.12
CA GLU A 100 -1.46 38.09 8.84
C GLU A 100 -1.29 36.74 9.55
N GLU A 101 -2.28 36.36 10.35
CA GLU A 101 -2.34 35.03 10.97
C GLU A 101 -2.75 33.97 9.94
N LEU A 102 -1.97 32.89 9.89
CA LEU A 102 -2.16 31.74 9.03
C LEU A 102 -2.26 30.48 9.89
N ASN A 103 -3.12 29.54 9.48
CA ASN A 103 -3.14 28.21 10.07
C ASN A 103 -1.94 27.39 9.54
N CYS A 104 -1.45 26.44 10.33
CA CYS A 104 -0.50 25.45 9.82
C CYS A 104 -1.11 24.61 8.69
N SER A 105 -0.28 24.22 7.73
CA SER A 105 -0.65 23.36 6.60
C SER A 105 -0.33 21.88 6.84
N ASN A 106 0.39 21.56 7.93
CA ASN A 106 0.74 20.20 8.29
C ASN A 106 -0.46 19.52 8.95
N ASN A 107 -0.84 18.34 8.45
CA ASN A 107 -2.01 17.62 8.96
C ASN A 107 -1.82 17.25 10.44
N GLY A 108 -2.84 17.50 11.27
CA GLY A 108 -2.79 17.36 12.73
C GLY A 108 -2.28 18.59 13.49
N CYS A 109 -1.69 19.59 12.83
CA CYS A 109 -1.27 20.83 13.48
C CYS A 109 -2.38 21.89 13.44
N ASN A 110 -2.98 22.20 14.59
CA ASN A 110 -4.01 23.22 14.73
C ASN A 110 -3.46 24.62 15.08
N GLU A 111 -2.13 24.79 15.07
CA GLU A 111 -1.48 26.04 15.45
C GLU A 111 -1.66 27.14 14.42
N LYS A 112 -1.65 28.39 14.91
CA LYS A 112 -1.66 29.60 14.10
C LYS A 112 -0.36 30.38 14.30
N TYR A 113 0.15 30.95 13.21
CA TYR A 113 1.35 31.79 13.24
C TYR A 113 1.18 33.00 12.33
N LYS A 114 1.87 34.10 12.61
CA LYS A 114 1.91 35.24 11.71
C LYS A 114 2.78 34.92 10.50
N ARG A 115 2.45 35.42 9.32
CA ARG A 115 3.17 35.14 8.05
C ARG A 115 4.69 35.34 8.17
N LYS A 116 5.16 36.34 8.92
CA LYS A 116 6.59 36.58 9.19
C LYS A 116 7.26 35.48 10.02
N ASP A 117 6.52 34.89 10.95
CA ASP A 117 6.99 33.88 11.91
C ASP A 117 6.89 32.45 11.35
N LYS A 118 6.48 32.29 10.08
CA LYS A 118 6.30 30.98 9.43
C LYS A 118 7.51 30.06 9.59
N ARG A 119 8.74 30.56 9.39
CA ARG A 119 9.96 29.75 9.53
C ARG A 119 10.13 29.25 10.96
N ALA A 120 10.04 30.15 11.93
CA ALA A 120 10.14 29.81 13.35
C ALA A 120 9.09 28.79 13.79
N HIS A 121 7.88 28.82 13.22
CA HIS A 121 6.88 27.76 13.41
C HIS A 121 7.29 26.45 12.73
N THR A 122 7.68 26.48 11.45
CA THR A 122 8.10 25.28 10.70
C THR A 122 9.23 24.54 11.41
N ASP A 123 10.28 25.24 11.83
CA ASP A 123 11.48 24.67 12.48
C ASP A 123 11.17 23.93 13.80
N VAL A 124 10.00 24.15 14.41
CA VAL A 124 9.54 23.49 15.65
C VAL A 124 8.24 22.69 15.46
N CYS A 125 7.72 22.58 14.24
CA CYS A 125 6.42 21.97 13.98
C CYS A 125 6.51 20.44 14.11
N GLN A 126 5.96 19.88 15.19
CA GLN A 126 5.99 18.43 15.43
C GLN A 126 5.26 17.62 14.34
N TYR A 127 4.38 18.24 13.57
CA TYR A 127 3.66 17.60 12.46
C TYR A 127 4.34 17.79 11.09
N GLU A 128 5.52 18.42 11.05
CA GLU A 128 6.32 18.44 9.83
C GLU A 128 6.73 17.02 9.42
N ILE A 129 6.57 16.73 8.12
CA ILE A 129 6.99 15.47 7.52
C ILE A 129 8.49 15.53 7.29
N ILE A 130 9.21 14.68 8.02
CA ILE A 130 10.66 14.53 7.97
C ILE A 130 11.04 13.14 7.43
N LYS A 131 12.20 13.05 6.77
CA LYS A 131 12.74 11.76 6.34
C LYS A 131 13.57 11.10 7.44
N CYS A 132 13.31 9.82 7.71
CA CYS A 132 14.11 9.04 8.63
C CYS A 132 15.55 8.90 8.12
N HIS A 133 16.54 9.26 8.94
CA HIS A 133 17.96 9.17 8.55
C HIS A 133 18.49 7.73 8.42
N GLN A 134 17.73 6.72 8.86
CA GLN A 134 18.13 5.31 8.81
C GLN A 134 17.51 4.59 7.61
N CYS A 135 16.22 4.82 7.32
CA CYS A 135 15.48 4.10 6.28
C CYS A 135 14.83 4.99 5.21
N HIS A 136 14.99 6.32 5.28
CA HIS A 136 14.52 7.33 4.31
C HIS A 136 13.00 7.42 4.05
N GLU A 137 12.21 6.56 4.71
CA GLU A 137 10.76 6.67 4.87
C GLU A 137 10.37 8.00 5.53
N ASP A 138 9.18 8.48 5.18
CA ASP A 138 8.59 9.69 5.75
C ASP A 138 7.95 9.40 7.13
N THR A 139 8.10 10.32 8.08
CA THR A 139 7.51 10.27 9.42
C THR A 139 7.30 11.69 9.95
N THR A 140 6.47 11.90 10.97
CA THR A 140 6.32 13.21 11.59
C THR A 140 7.40 13.48 12.65
N GLY A 141 7.66 14.75 12.97
CA GLY A 141 8.50 15.13 14.11
C GLY A 141 8.04 14.52 15.44
N ALA A 142 6.72 14.41 15.65
CA ALA A 142 6.07 13.79 16.81
C ALA A 142 6.31 12.28 16.88
N GLU A 143 6.18 11.57 15.76
CA GLU A 143 6.34 10.12 15.71
C GLU A 143 7.79 9.67 15.59
N LYS A 144 8.73 10.58 15.31
CA LYS A 144 10.16 10.31 15.07
C LYS A 144 10.78 9.33 16.08
N GLU A 145 10.53 9.51 17.38
CA GLU A 145 11.10 8.66 18.43
C GLU A 145 10.48 7.24 18.40
N VAL A 146 9.16 7.15 18.25
CA VAL A 146 8.43 5.88 18.11
C VAL A 146 8.86 5.14 16.85
N HIS A 147 9.03 5.87 15.73
CA HIS A 147 9.56 5.33 14.50
C HIS A 147 10.96 4.72 14.72
N LEU A 148 11.92 5.50 15.22
CA LEU A 148 13.31 5.07 15.40
C LEU A 148 13.47 3.87 16.34
N THR A 149 12.65 3.80 17.40
CA THR A 149 12.73 2.73 18.41
C THR A 149 11.93 1.48 18.02
N GLN A 150 10.69 1.64 17.55
CA GLN A 150 9.72 0.55 17.42
C GLN A 150 9.42 0.12 15.98
N GLN A 151 9.54 0.99 14.98
CA GLN A 151 9.03 0.74 13.63
C GLN A 151 10.11 0.71 12.54
N CYS A 152 11.24 1.38 12.75
CA CYS A 152 12.27 1.55 11.73
C CYS A 152 12.85 0.20 11.28
N LYS A 153 12.72 -0.10 9.98
CA LYS A 153 13.16 -1.34 9.33
C LYS A 153 14.68 -1.55 9.45
N GLU A 154 15.44 -0.46 9.39
CA GLU A 154 16.90 -0.43 9.50
C GLU A 154 17.39 -0.32 10.96
N GLY A 155 16.49 -0.06 11.91
CA GLY A 155 16.80 0.08 13.33
C GLY A 155 17.37 -1.20 13.93
N ARG A 156 18.45 -1.06 14.73
CA ARG A 156 19.17 -2.18 15.36
C ARG A 156 18.56 -2.56 16.71
N ILE A 157 17.87 -3.68 16.75
CA ILE A 157 17.23 -4.25 17.94
C ILE A 157 18.10 -5.35 18.58
N ASN A 158 17.94 -5.60 19.86
CA ASN A 158 18.58 -6.75 20.52
C ASN A 158 17.92 -8.04 20.03
N CYS A 159 18.69 -9.12 19.85
CA CYS A 159 18.11 -10.43 19.57
C CYS A 159 17.20 -10.89 20.73
N PRO A 160 15.94 -11.31 20.47
CA PRO A 160 15.04 -11.85 21.49
C PRO A 160 15.59 -13.09 22.21
N LEU A 161 16.46 -13.86 21.55
CA LEU A 161 17.16 -15.02 22.10
C LEU A 161 18.42 -14.64 22.90
N MET A 162 18.61 -13.34 23.19
CA MET A 162 19.67 -12.78 24.05
C MET A 162 21.13 -13.14 23.66
N CYS A 163 21.37 -13.56 22.41
CA CYS A 163 22.71 -13.91 21.89
C CYS A 163 23.69 -12.72 21.71
N ARG A 164 23.42 -11.60 22.39
CA ARG A 164 24.16 -10.32 22.39
C ARG A 164 24.27 -9.58 21.04
N MET A 165 23.86 -10.20 19.92
CA MET A 165 23.82 -9.56 18.61
C MET A 165 22.71 -8.50 18.51
N ARG A 166 22.99 -7.45 17.73
CA ARG A 166 22.04 -6.38 17.38
C ARG A 166 21.78 -6.31 15.86
N PRO A 167 21.01 -7.26 15.30
CA PRO A 167 20.60 -7.23 13.89
C PRO A 167 19.69 -6.04 13.58
N LYS A 168 19.56 -5.67 12.31
CA LYS A 168 18.52 -4.75 11.86
C LYS A 168 17.15 -5.43 11.99
N ARG A 169 16.09 -4.65 12.28
CA ARG A 169 14.73 -5.18 12.44
C ARG A 169 14.26 -5.99 11.22
N LYS A 170 14.58 -5.55 9.99
CA LYS A 170 14.28 -6.30 8.74
C LYS A 170 15.04 -7.63 8.60
N GLU A 171 16.23 -7.75 9.19
CA GLU A 171 17.10 -8.92 9.13
C GLU A 171 16.85 -9.89 10.31
N LEU A 172 15.95 -9.53 11.25
CA LEU A 172 15.74 -10.29 12.48
C LEU A 172 15.39 -11.75 12.23
N GLN A 173 14.53 -12.05 11.25
CA GLN A 173 14.10 -13.43 10.98
C GLN A 173 15.24 -14.30 10.46
N MET A 174 16.09 -13.74 9.57
CA MET A 174 17.30 -14.38 9.07
C MET A 174 18.34 -14.57 10.19
N HIS A 175 18.44 -13.60 11.11
CA HIS A 175 19.28 -13.72 12.28
C HIS A 175 18.78 -14.82 13.24
N ILE A 176 17.47 -14.88 13.53
CA ILE A 176 16.88 -15.88 14.44
C ILE A 176 17.08 -17.29 13.89
N SER A 177 16.89 -17.53 12.59
CA SER A 177 17.03 -18.86 12.00
C SER A 177 18.44 -19.43 12.16
N ALA A 178 19.47 -18.58 12.06
CA ALA A 178 20.89 -18.87 12.23
C ALA A 178 21.44 -18.57 13.65
N CYS A 179 20.60 -18.19 14.61
CA CYS A 179 21.05 -17.78 15.94
C CYS A 179 21.59 -18.98 16.74
N LYS A 180 22.75 -18.81 17.41
CA LYS A 180 23.35 -19.85 18.26
C LYS A 180 22.48 -20.23 19.46
N GLU A 181 21.72 -19.28 19.98
CA GLU A 181 20.79 -19.47 21.11
C GLU A 181 19.40 -20.01 20.69
N ARG A 182 19.18 -20.24 19.39
CA ARG A 182 17.95 -20.85 18.90
C ARG A 182 17.83 -22.28 19.42
N GLN A 183 16.74 -22.56 20.13
CA GLN A 183 16.40 -23.89 20.59
C GLN A 183 16.06 -24.80 19.41
N ARG A 184 16.56 -26.05 19.43
CA ARG A 184 16.24 -27.12 18.49
C ARG A 184 16.04 -28.43 19.25
N GLU A 185 15.18 -29.30 18.74
CA GLU A 185 15.07 -30.70 19.21
C GLU A 185 16.28 -31.52 18.76
N CYS A 186 16.54 -32.65 19.41
CA CYS A 186 17.60 -33.56 19.02
C CYS A 186 17.21 -34.35 17.77
N ASP A 187 18.12 -34.43 16.80
CA ASP A 187 17.90 -35.12 15.53
C ASP A 187 17.87 -36.67 15.66
N VAL A 188 17.94 -37.20 16.89
CA VAL A 188 17.91 -38.64 17.18
C VAL A 188 16.47 -39.05 17.52
N PRO A 189 15.84 -39.95 16.76
CA PRO A 189 14.48 -40.42 17.03
C PRO A 189 14.34 -40.97 18.47
N GLY A 190 13.22 -40.65 19.12
CA GLY A 190 12.99 -40.96 20.53
C GLY A 190 13.74 -40.07 21.55
N CYS A 191 14.53 -39.07 21.11
CA CYS A 191 15.21 -38.13 22.01
C CYS A 191 14.56 -36.74 22.03
N HIS A 192 13.66 -36.50 23.00
CA HIS A 192 12.97 -35.21 23.20
C HIS A 192 13.81 -34.13 23.91
N PHE A 193 15.13 -34.09 23.71
CA PHE A 193 15.96 -33.02 24.28
C PHE A 193 15.89 -31.77 23.41
N TRP A 194 15.71 -30.61 24.06
CA TRP A 194 15.69 -29.30 23.41
C TRP A 194 16.84 -28.43 23.95
N GLY A 195 17.62 -27.83 23.05
CA GLY A 195 18.79 -27.04 23.44
C GLY A 195 19.21 -25.98 22.42
N SER A 196 20.03 -25.02 22.87
CA SER A 196 20.78 -24.12 22.00
C SER A 196 21.95 -24.87 21.37
N SER A 197 22.62 -24.28 20.38
CA SER A 197 23.77 -24.92 19.72
C SER A 197 24.87 -25.34 20.71
N MET A 198 25.03 -24.63 21.82
CA MET A 198 26.02 -24.96 22.87
C MET A 198 25.54 -26.10 23.77
N SER A 199 24.28 -26.09 24.22
CA SER A 199 23.77 -27.19 25.06
C SER A 199 23.54 -28.47 24.27
N MET A 200 23.27 -28.38 22.96
CA MET A 200 23.17 -29.54 22.07
C MET A 200 24.48 -30.31 21.94
N GLU A 201 25.60 -29.59 21.87
CA GLU A 201 26.92 -30.22 21.76
C GLU A 201 27.26 -31.01 23.04
N GLU A 202 27.01 -30.42 24.20
CA GLU A 202 27.20 -31.09 25.50
C GLU A 202 26.23 -32.26 25.70
N HIS A 203 24.95 -32.09 25.35
CA HIS A 203 23.95 -33.15 25.36
C HIS A 203 24.36 -34.35 24.50
N ARG A 204 24.84 -34.11 23.27
CA ARG A 204 25.31 -35.16 22.35
C ARG A 204 26.49 -35.95 22.93
N ARG A 205 27.41 -35.30 23.65
CA ARG A 205 28.50 -35.99 24.38
C ARG A 205 27.96 -36.84 25.53
N GLN A 206 27.12 -36.27 26.39
CA GLN A 206 26.62 -36.92 27.61
C GLN A 206 25.60 -38.06 27.35
N ARG A 207 24.88 -38.03 26.23
CA ARG A 207 23.82 -39.00 25.90
C ARG A 207 24.19 -39.98 24.78
N ALA A 208 25.45 -39.99 24.32
CA ALA A 208 25.91 -40.79 23.19
C ALA A 208 25.49 -42.28 23.29
N GLU A 209 25.73 -42.94 24.43
CA GLU A 209 25.36 -44.35 24.65
C GLU A 209 23.84 -44.58 24.53
N LYS A 210 23.04 -43.69 25.11
CA LYS A 210 21.58 -43.78 25.02
C LYS A 210 21.07 -43.51 23.59
N HIS A 211 21.71 -42.60 22.85
CA HIS A 211 21.39 -42.38 21.44
C HIS A 211 21.70 -43.62 20.59
N VAL A 212 22.82 -44.32 20.86
CA VAL A 212 23.12 -45.59 20.19
C VAL A 212 22.05 -46.64 20.49
N SER A 213 21.59 -46.77 21.74
CA SER A 213 20.47 -47.67 22.08
C SER A 213 19.21 -47.35 21.27
N LEU A 214 18.76 -46.09 21.27
CA LEU A 214 17.55 -45.67 20.56
C LEU A 214 17.64 -45.97 19.05
N LEU A 215 18.80 -45.73 18.43
CA LEU A 215 19.02 -46.01 17.01
C LEU A 215 19.10 -47.52 16.70
N LEU A 216 19.55 -48.35 17.64
CA LEU A 216 19.54 -49.81 17.50
C LEU A 216 18.12 -50.38 17.63
N ASP A 217 17.33 -49.84 18.56
CA ASP A 217 15.92 -50.19 18.76
C ASP A 217 15.07 -49.79 17.55
N GLU A 218 15.27 -48.58 17.01
CA GLU A 218 14.61 -48.09 15.79
C GLU A 218 14.97 -48.96 14.57
N ARG A 219 16.25 -49.31 14.42
CA ARG A 219 16.71 -50.23 13.36
C ARG A 219 16.05 -51.60 13.46
N GLU A 220 15.86 -52.15 14.66
CA GLU A 220 15.18 -53.43 14.87
C GLU A 220 13.69 -53.33 14.51
N GLN A 221 13.00 -52.27 14.96
CA GLN A 221 11.60 -52.00 14.59
C GLN A 221 11.42 -51.86 13.07
N LEU A 222 12.34 -51.16 12.38
CA LEU A 222 12.32 -51.03 10.92
C LEU A 222 12.59 -52.35 10.21
N HIS A 223 13.52 -53.17 10.72
CA HIS A 223 13.81 -54.50 10.19
C HIS A 223 12.59 -55.43 10.31
N ASP A 224 11.92 -55.44 11.47
CA ASP A 224 10.71 -56.22 11.69
C ASP A 224 9.52 -55.72 10.85
N ALA A 225 9.37 -54.40 10.68
CA ALA A 225 8.37 -53.82 9.79
C ALA A 225 8.59 -54.25 8.32
N LEU A 226 9.84 -54.30 7.85
CA LEU A 226 10.17 -54.80 6.51
C LEU A 226 9.91 -56.30 6.38
N PHE A 227 10.31 -57.11 7.36
CA PHE A 227 10.14 -58.57 7.32
C PHE A 227 8.66 -59.00 7.44
N THR A 228 7.85 -58.24 8.18
CA THR A 228 6.38 -58.44 8.23
C THR A 228 5.68 -57.98 6.96
N HIS A 229 6.16 -56.90 6.31
CA HIS A 229 5.68 -56.49 4.99
C HIS A 229 5.99 -57.55 3.91
N ASP A 230 7.17 -58.16 3.93
CA ASP A 230 7.60 -59.18 2.96
C ASP A 230 6.77 -60.47 3.05
N LYS A 231 6.38 -60.86 4.28
CA LYS A 231 5.41 -61.96 4.51
C LYS A 231 4.03 -61.68 3.91
N ASN A 232 3.55 -60.44 3.99
CA ASN A 232 2.25 -60.06 3.41
C ASN A 232 2.28 -60.04 1.87
N TYR A 233 3.44 -59.79 1.26
CA TYR A 233 3.60 -59.86 -0.20
C TYR A 233 3.67 -61.32 -0.71
N SER A 234 4.27 -62.21 0.08
CA SER A 234 4.46 -63.63 -0.25
C SER A 234 3.17 -64.47 -0.24
N THR A 235 2.02 -63.90 0.16
CA THR A 235 0.71 -64.58 0.20
C THR A 235 -0.31 -64.05 -0.82
N ARG A 236 0.14 -63.45 -1.94
CA ARG A 236 -0.72 -63.35 -3.14
C ARG A 236 -0.54 -64.63 -3.95
N THR A 237 -1.58 -65.46 -3.96
CA THR A 237 -1.68 -66.65 -4.82
C THR A 237 -1.49 -66.27 -6.29
N ALA A 238 -0.96 -67.19 -7.09
CA ALA A 238 -0.69 -66.97 -8.52
C ALA A 238 -1.99 -66.80 -9.32
N GLU A 239 -2.47 -65.56 -9.38
CA GLU A 239 -3.50 -65.12 -10.31
C GLU A 239 -2.82 -64.55 -11.56
N THR A 240 -3.28 -64.98 -12.73
CA THR A 240 -2.72 -64.68 -14.04
C THR A 240 -2.54 -63.18 -14.27
N VAL A 241 -1.29 -62.74 -14.44
CA VAL A 241 -0.97 -61.39 -14.92
C VAL A 241 -1.22 -61.33 -16.43
N GLY A 242 -2.45 -60.98 -16.82
CA GLY A 242 -2.78 -60.66 -18.20
C GLY A 242 -2.31 -59.25 -18.57
N SER A 243 -1.89 -59.07 -19.83
CA SER A 243 -1.55 -57.76 -20.39
C SER A 243 -2.81 -57.11 -20.93
N PHE A 244 -3.22 -56.00 -20.29
CA PHE A 244 -4.37 -55.21 -20.71
C PHE A 244 -3.95 -54.14 -21.72
N SER A 245 -4.69 -54.04 -22.82
CA SER A 245 -4.49 -53.06 -23.89
C SER A 245 -5.77 -52.26 -24.09
N TRP A 246 -5.66 -50.93 -24.07
CA TRP A 246 -6.73 -50.03 -24.49
C TRP A 246 -6.28 -49.23 -25.72
N THR A 247 -7.07 -49.28 -26.78
CA THR A 247 -6.90 -48.49 -28.01
C THR A 247 -7.99 -47.43 -28.07
N VAL A 248 -7.61 -46.16 -28.22
CA VAL A 248 -8.56 -45.05 -28.39
C VAL A 248 -8.52 -44.61 -29.84
N ASP A 249 -9.49 -45.04 -30.62
CA ASP A 249 -9.61 -44.66 -32.02
C ASP A 249 -9.78 -43.15 -32.20
N ALA A 250 -9.14 -42.63 -33.24
CA ALA A 250 -9.07 -41.21 -33.56
C ALA A 250 -8.65 -40.31 -32.36
N PHE A 251 -7.81 -40.83 -31.45
CA PHE A 251 -7.36 -40.14 -30.22
C PHE A 251 -7.04 -38.65 -30.41
N LYS A 252 -6.29 -38.29 -31.47
CA LYS A 252 -5.88 -36.90 -31.74
C LYS A 252 -7.06 -35.97 -32.05
N GLU A 253 -8.10 -36.46 -32.69
CA GLU A 253 -9.29 -35.68 -33.05
C GLU A 253 -10.24 -35.57 -31.84
N ARG A 254 -10.42 -36.66 -31.09
CA ARG A 254 -11.21 -36.67 -29.86
C ARG A 254 -10.60 -35.79 -28.75
N ALA A 255 -9.28 -35.86 -28.56
CA ALA A 255 -8.54 -35.00 -27.62
C ALA A 255 -8.61 -33.50 -27.97
N ALA A 256 -8.77 -33.16 -29.26
CA ALA A 256 -8.90 -31.78 -29.70
C ALA A 256 -10.30 -31.19 -29.44
N GLN A 257 -11.34 -32.02 -29.33
CA GLN A 257 -12.73 -31.60 -29.10
C GLN A 257 -13.13 -31.61 -27.62
N GLN A 258 -12.61 -32.56 -26.83
CA GLN A 258 -12.85 -32.62 -25.38
C GLN A 258 -11.67 -32.00 -24.61
N GLY A 259 -11.85 -30.76 -24.15
CA GLY A 259 -10.90 -30.10 -23.26
C GLY A 259 -10.65 -30.90 -21.96
N SER A 260 -9.48 -30.68 -21.36
CA SER A 260 -8.75 -31.49 -20.36
C SER A 260 -9.42 -31.90 -19.04
N LYS A 261 -10.76 -31.83 -18.90
CA LYS A 261 -11.48 -32.12 -17.66
C LYS A 261 -12.31 -33.41 -17.65
N ASN A 262 -12.50 -34.08 -18.78
CA ASN A 262 -13.12 -35.41 -18.83
C ASN A 262 -12.11 -36.47 -19.32
N PRO A 263 -12.02 -37.65 -18.68
CA PRO A 263 -11.21 -38.75 -19.19
C PRO A 263 -11.86 -39.34 -20.45
N MET A 264 -11.07 -39.61 -21.49
CA MET A 264 -11.55 -40.33 -22.67
C MET A 264 -11.62 -41.83 -22.38
N THR A 265 -12.78 -42.42 -22.65
CA THR A 265 -13.03 -43.87 -22.55
C THR A 265 -12.96 -44.51 -23.93
N SER A 266 -12.42 -45.73 -24.03
CA SER A 266 -12.63 -46.59 -25.19
C SER A 266 -13.76 -47.59 -24.91
N GLU A 267 -14.43 -48.03 -25.98
CA GLU A 267 -15.39 -49.13 -25.95
C GLU A 267 -14.72 -50.48 -26.29
N GLU A 268 -13.48 -50.44 -26.79
CA GLU A 268 -12.68 -51.64 -27.11
C GLU A 268 -11.66 -51.92 -26.00
N PHE A 269 -11.67 -53.15 -25.48
CA PHE A 269 -10.83 -53.59 -24.37
C PHE A 269 -10.30 -55.00 -24.64
N GLU A 270 -8.98 -55.17 -24.60
CA GLU A 270 -8.33 -56.45 -24.89
C GLU A 270 -7.48 -56.95 -23.72
N ILE A 271 -7.55 -58.27 -23.50
CA ILE A 271 -6.63 -59.00 -22.60
C ILE A 271 -5.86 -60.00 -23.46
N ASP A 272 -4.53 -59.93 -23.42
CA ASP A 272 -3.62 -60.84 -24.13
C ASP A 272 -3.95 -61.01 -25.64
N GLY A 273 -4.36 -59.92 -26.29
CA GLY A 273 -4.67 -59.86 -27.72
C GLY A 273 -6.02 -60.49 -28.13
N LYS A 274 -6.99 -60.54 -27.21
CA LYS A 274 -8.38 -60.91 -27.48
C LYS A 274 -9.34 -59.86 -26.98
N THR A 275 -10.19 -59.38 -27.87
CA THR A 275 -11.29 -58.45 -27.59
C THR A 275 -12.39 -59.14 -26.77
N LEU A 276 -12.89 -58.47 -25.73
CA LEU A 276 -13.98 -58.97 -24.88
C LEU A 276 -15.33 -58.45 -25.37
N GLU A 277 -16.31 -59.35 -25.56
CA GLU A 277 -17.70 -58.95 -25.85
C GLU A 277 -18.38 -58.36 -24.60
N ASP A 278 -19.33 -57.43 -24.84
CA ASP A 278 -19.93 -56.59 -23.80
C ASP A 278 -20.70 -57.41 -22.75
N GLY A 279 -20.28 -57.25 -21.48
CA GLY A 279 -20.84 -57.96 -20.33
C GLY A 279 -19.79 -58.51 -19.34
N ALA A 280 -18.55 -58.75 -19.77
CA ALA A 280 -17.51 -59.37 -18.93
C ALA A 280 -16.92 -58.46 -17.82
N LEU A 281 -17.17 -57.14 -17.87
CA LEU A 281 -16.54 -56.15 -16.97
C LEU A 281 -17.16 -56.04 -15.56
N ARG A 282 -18.14 -56.87 -15.19
CA ARG A 282 -18.91 -56.69 -13.93
C ARG A 282 -18.23 -57.19 -12.65
N GLU A 283 -17.13 -57.95 -12.72
CA GLU A 283 -16.47 -58.53 -11.53
C GLU A 283 -15.06 -57.98 -11.24
N ILE A 284 -14.49 -57.13 -12.08
CA ILE A 284 -13.16 -56.54 -11.82
C ILE A 284 -13.29 -55.29 -10.92
N LYS A 285 -13.51 -55.51 -9.62
CA LYS A 285 -13.17 -54.50 -8.60
C LYS A 285 -11.71 -54.67 -8.20
N THR A 286 -10.83 -53.87 -8.80
CA THR A 286 -9.46 -53.69 -8.32
C THR A 286 -9.31 -52.30 -7.70
N ASP A 287 -8.84 -52.25 -6.45
CA ASP A 287 -8.39 -51.00 -5.81
C ASP A 287 -7.07 -50.55 -6.45
N MET A 288 -7.16 -49.93 -7.63
CA MET A 288 -6.02 -49.33 -8.31
C MET A 288 -5.56 -48.06 -7.57
N GLN A 289 -4.61 -48.22 -6.65
CA GLN A 289 -3.78 -47.08 -6.25
C GLN A 289 -2.88 -46.69 -7.43
N ALA A 290 -3.08 -45.48 -7.94
CA ALA A 290 -2.28 -44.95 -9.04
C ALA A 290 -0.83 -44.72 -8.57
N ILE A 291 0.10 -45.48 -9.14
CA ILE A 291 1.54 -45.20 -9.03
C ILE A 291 1.82 -44.03 -9.99
N PRO A 292 2.32 -42.87 -9.52
CA PRO A 292 2.68 -41.77 -10.41
C PRO A 292 3.86 -42.18 -11.30
N PRO A 293 3.90 -41.75 -12.58
CA PRO A 293 4.97 -42.14 -13.48
C PRO A 293 6.30 -41.54 -13.04
N THR A 294 7.30 -42.41 -12.86
CA THR A 294 8.70 -42.02 -12.69
C THR A 294 9.27 -41.58 -14.04
N GLU A 295 9.54 -40.28 -14.21
CA GLU A 295 10.32 -39.81 -15.35
C GLU A 295 11.79 -40.22 -15.22
N VAL A 296 12.20 -41.20 -16.04
CA VAL A 296 13.60 -41.62 -16.16
C VAL A 296 14.19 -41.08 -17.45
N GLY A 297 14.89 -39.95 -17.33
CA GLY A 297 16.16 -39.70 -18.02
C GLY A 297 16.15 -39.13 -19.45
N SER A 298 16.89 -38.03 -19.62
CA SER A 298 17.61 -37.75 -20.86
C SER A 298 19.01 -37.16 -20.62
N MET A 299 20.02 -37.90 -21.08
CA MET A 299 21.38 -37.45 -21.37
C MET A 299 21.39 -36.70 -22.71
N PHE A 300 22.38 -35.92 -23.16
CA PHE A 300 23.79 -35.60 -22.81
C PHE A 300 24.12 -34.23 -23.49
N PRO A 301 25.37 -33.69 -23.54
CA PRO A 301 26.62 -33.96 -22.82
C PRO A 301 27.32 -32.68 -22.27
N GLU A 302 28.50 -32.88 -21.67
CA GLU A 302 29.49 -31.83 -21.35
C GLU A 302 30.09 -31.15 -22.60
N ASN A 303 30.70 -29.96 -22.42
CA ASN A 303 31.87 -29.57 -23.19
C ASN A 303 32.74 -28.56 -22.44
N PHE A 304 34.06 -28.69 -22.61
CA PHE A 304 35.10 -27.83 -22.04
C PHE A 304 35.08 -26.42 -22.65
N HIS A 305 35.10 -25.37 -21.83
CA HIS A 305 36.33 -24.58 -21.61
C HIS A 305 36.22 -23.57 -20.44
#